data_AF-A0A0B8QG70-F1
#
_entry.id   AF-A0A0B8QG70-F1
#
_cell.length_a   1.000
_cell.length_b   1.000
_cell.length_c   1.000
_cell.angle_alpha   90.00
_cell.angle_beta   90.00
_cell.angle_gamma   90.00
#
_symmetry.space_group_name_H-M   'P 1'
#
loop_
_entity.id
_entity.type
_entity.pdbx_description
1 polymer ?
#
loop_
_entity_poly.entity_id
_entity_poly.type
_entity_poly.pdbx_seq_one_letter_code
_entity_poly.pdbx_strand_id
1 'polypeptide(L)'
;MVSSERVSPNMQRITLQGEALANFPADCEGSYIKFLFDGAGNTIHEMVEGERPVMRTYTIRKFMPETSSIEVDFVRHITEDLQCGFAARWADNAKAGDSVSIMGPGPIADIDMAADWFFMVADMTALPALSAKIKTLPRDAKGYAVIKVQESNDIQEIEAPTGFKVTWLVEEDSLSESAEAQPW
;
A
#
# COMPACT_ATOMS: atom_id res chain seq x y z
N MET A 1 -1.01 -0.85 -19.16
CA MET A 1 0.42 -0.48 -19.16
C MET A 1 0.91 -0.49 -17.72
N VAL A 2 2.14 -0.97 -17.50
CA VAL A 2 2.81 -0.93 -16.21
C VAL A 2 3.94 0.10 -16.28
N SER A 3 4.06 0.98 -15.30
CA SER A 3 5.30 1.73 -15.07
C SER A 3 5.79 1.49 -13.65
N SER A 4 7.09 1.68 -13.44
CA SER A 4 7.78 1.25 -12.22
C SER A 4 8.75 2.33 -11.77
N GLU A 5 8.66 2.75 -10.51
CA GLU A 5 9.49 3.78 -9.89
C GLU A 5 9.91 3.35 -8.48
N ARG A 6 11.18 3.54 -8.14
CA ARG A 6 11.68 3.31 -6.80
C ARG A 6 11.55 4.61 -5.99
N VAL A 7 10.51 4.71 -5.17
CA VAL A 7 10.18 5.93 -4.41
C VAL A 7 11.01 6.08 -3.13
N SER A 8 11.56 4.98 -2.64
CA SER A 8 12.57 4.94 -1.58
C SER A 8 13.44 3.68 -1.73
N PRO A 9 14.56 3.53 -0.99
CA PRO A 9 15.37 2.33 -1.09
C PRO A 9 14.58 1.02 -0.92
N ASN A 10 13.59 0.99 -0.03
CA ASN A 10 12.84 -0.20 0.31
C ASN A 10 11.37 -0.14 -0.12
N MET A 11 10.99 0.79 -1.01
CA MET A 11 9.64 0.88 -1.58
C MET A 11 9.66 1.05 -3.10
N GLN A 12 8.99 0.15 -3.80
CA GLN A 12 8.75 0.20 -5.24
C GLN A 12 7.30 0.60 -5.52
N ARG A 13 7.09 1.69 -6.26
CA ARG A 13 5.77 2.08 -6.76
C ARG A 13 5.55 1.53 -8.15
N ILE A 14 4.41 0.88 -8.34
CA ILE A 14 3.94 0.42 -9.63
C ILE A 14 2.67 1.18 -10.00
N THR A 15 2.68 1.81 -11.18
CA THR A 15 1.46 2.36 -11.77
C THR A 15 0.88 1.35 -12.74
N LEU A 16 -0.35 0.92 -12.47
CA LEU A 16 -1.12 0.03 -13.33
C LEU A 16 -2.15 0.85 -14.08
N GLN A 17 -2.19 0.70 -15.40
CA GLN A 17 -3.18 1.32 -16.27
C GLN A 17 -3.94 0.26 -17.07
N GLY A 18 -5.25 0.36 -17.15
CA GLY A 18 -6.07 -0.50 -18.01
C GLY A 18 -7.56 -0.15 -17.96
N GLU A 19 -8.29 -0.46 -19.03
CA GLU A 19 -9.72 -0.14 -19.15
C GLU A 19 -10.58 -0.74 -18.03
N ALA A 20 -10.17 -1.89 -17.48
CA ALA A 20 -10.84 -2.51 -16.34
C ALA A 20 -10.88 -1.60 -15.09
N LEU A 21 -9.94 -0.66 -14.96
CA LEU A 21 -9.88 0.30 -13.86
C LEU A 21 -10.86 1.48 -14.03
N ALA A 22 -11.44 1.68 -15.22
CA ALA A 22 -12.40 2.77 -15.46
C ALA A 22 -13.66 2.65 -14.58
N ASN A 23 -13.97 1.44 -14.12
CA ASN A 23 -15.13 1.14 -13.29
C ASN A 23 -14.79 1.03 -11.79
N PHE A 24 -13.56 1.35 -11.38
CA PHE A 24 -13.22 1.35 -9.95
C PHE A 24 -13.99 2.45 -9.22
N PRO A 25 -14.41 2.22 -7.95
CA PRO A 25 -15.00 3.25 -7.12
C PRO A 25 -14.07 4.46 -6.98
N ALA A 26 -14.63 5.67 -7.03
CA ALA A 26 -13.85 6.90 -6.92
C ALA A 26 -13.13 7.05 -5.57
N ASP A 27 -13.66 6.40 -4.53
CA ASP A 27 -13.16 6.38 -3.16
C ASP A 27 -12.34 5.11 -2.83
N CYS A 28 -11.81 4.41 -3.85
CA CYS A 28 -11.06 3.17 -3.64
C CYS A 28 -9.65 3.36 -3.05
N GLU A 29 -9.13 4.59 -2.90
CA GLU A 29 -7.84 4.82 -2.24
C GLU A 29 -7.84 4.25 -0.81
N GLY A 30 -6.80 3.49 -0.46
CA GLY A 30 -6.71 2.76 0.82
C GLY A 30 -7.40 1.40 0.82
N SER A 31 -8.32 1.12 -0.11
CA SER A 31 -8.87 -0.23 -0.30
C SER A 31 -7.81 -1.20 -0.80
N TYR A 32 -8.07 -2.51 -0.70
CA TYR A 32 -7.11 -3.52 -1.13
C TYR A 32 -7.51 -4.17 -2.47
N ILE A 33 -6.51 -4.61 -3.21
CA ILE A 33 -6.63 -5.49 -4.37
C ILE A 33 -5.78 -6.74 -4.16
N LYS A 34 -6.05 -7.78 -4.93
CA LYS A 34 -5.26 -9.02 -4.94
C LYS A 34 -4.57 -9.19 -6.27
N PHE A 35 -3.24 -9.25 -6.23
CA PHE A 35 -2.43 -9.67 -7.37
C PHE A 35 -2.48 -11.19 -7.49
N LEU A 36 -2.58 -11.69 -8.72
CA LEU A 36 -2.73 -13.12 -9.00
C LEU A 36 -1.45 -13.70 -9.61
N PHE A 37 -0.98 -14.80 -9.01
CA PHE A 37 0.20 -15.53 -9.46
C PHE A 37 -0.10 -17.04 -9.58
N ASP A 38 0.70 -17.75 -10.37
CA ASP A 38 0.72 -19.21 -10.37
C ASP A 38 1.54 -19.75 -9.18
N GLY A 39 1.66 -21.09 -9.07
CA GLY A 39 2.46 -21.73 -8.03
C GLY A 39 3.97 -21.47 -8.11
N ALA A 40 4.46 -20.94 -9.24
CA ALA A 40 5.85 -20.56 -9.46
C ALA A 40 6.10 -19.05 -9.24
N GLY A 41 5.04 -18.25 -9.04
CA GLY A 41 5.12 -16.81 -8.83
C GLY A 41 5.06 -15.98 -10.11
N ASN A 42 4.69 -16.56 -11.25
CA ASN A 42 4.47 -15.80 -12.48
C ASN A 42 3.08 -15.18 -12.45
N THR A 43 2.93 -14.00 -13.07
CA THR A 43 1.62 -13.39 -13.27
C THR A 43 0.77 -14.28 -14.17
N ILE A 44 -0.49 -14.50 -13.78
CA ILE A 44 -1.44 -15.24 -14.61
C ILE A 44 -2.36 -14.26 -15.35
N HIS A 45 -2.76 -14.63 -16.57
CA HIS A 45 -3.69 -13.86 -17.41
C HIS A 45 -5.03 -14.55 -17.60
N GLU A 46 -5.06 -15.87 -17.41
CA GLU A 46 -6.26 -16.69 -17.51
C GLU A 46 -6.33 -17.61 -16.29
N MET A 47 -7.54 -17.77 -15.76
CA MET A 47 -7.80 -18.70 -14.67
C MET A 47 -7.93 -20.10 -15.25
N VAL A 48 -7.03 -21.00 -14.86
CA VAL A 48 -7.12 -22.43 -15.23
C VAL A 48 -8.18 -23.09 -14.35
N GLU A 49 -9.15 -23.75 -14.98
CA GLU A 49 -10.23 -24.43 -14.26
C GLU A 49 -9.66 -25.53 -13.34
N GLY A 50 -10.02 -25.47 -12.06
CA GLY A 50 -9.52 -26.39 -11.04
C GLY A 50 -8.25 -25.93 -10.32
N GLU A 51 -7.55 -24.90 -10.81
CA GLU A 51 -6.40 -24.31 -10.14
C GLU A 51 -6.78 -23.08 -9.31
N ARG A 52 -6.17 -22.94 -8.13
CA ARG A 52 -6.33 -21.76 -7.28
C ARG A 52 -5.09 -20.88 -7.40
N PRO A 53 -5.24 -19.62 -7.82
CA PRO A 53 -4.10 -18.73 -7.93
C PRO A 53 -3.55 -18.40 -6.56
N VAL A 54 -2.24 -18.18 -6.52
CA VAL A 54 -1.57 -17.59 -5.36
C VAL A 54 -1.89 -16.10 -5.36
N MET A 55 -2.57 -15.65 -4.29
CA MET A 55 -2.97 -14.25 -4.16
C MET A 55 -2.02 -13.49 -3.22
N ARG A 56 -1.73 -12.23 -3.55
CA ARG A 56 -1.06 -11.29 -2.65
C ARG A 56 -1.86 -10.00 -2.56
N THR A 57 -2.15 -9.57 -1.33
CA THR A 57 -2.97 -8.39 -1.05
C THR A 57 -2.11 -7.14 -1.02
N TYR A 58 -2.54 -6.11 -1.73
CA TYR A 58 -1.88 -4.80 -1.77
C TYR A 58 -2.91 -3.67 -1.70
N THR A 59 -2.47 -2.52 -1.21
CA THR A 59 -3.30 -1.33 -1.09
C THR A 59 -3.28 -0.51 -2.38
N ILE A 60 -4.45 -0.01 -2.79
CA ILE A 60 -4.53 1.05 -3.80
C ILE A 60 -4.03 2.34 -3.15
N ARG A 61 -2.80 2.75 -3.45
CA ARG A 61 -2.18 3.95 -2.90
C ARG A 61 -2.82 5.23 -3.44
N LYS A 62 -3.16 5.22 -4.73
CA LYS A 62 -3.75 6.36 -5.43
C LYS A 62 -4.60 5.86 -6.59
N PHE A 63 -5.70 6.54 -6.87
CA PHE A 63 -6.54 6.28 -8.05
C PHE A 63 -6.58 7.52 -8.95
N MET A 64 -6.39 7.29 -10.25
CA MET A 64 -6.31 8.29 -11.32
C MET A 64 -7.36 7.95 -12.39
N PRO A 65 -8.64 8.32 -12.17
CA PRO A 65 -9.74 7.90 -13.04
C PRO A 65 -9.60 8.42 -14.48
N GLU A 66 -9.04 9.61 -14.66
CA GLU A 66 -8.83 10.25 -15.97
C GLU A 66 -7.90 9.46 -16.89
N THR A 67 -6.98 8.68 -16.31
CA THR A 67 -6.10 7.79 -17.07
C THR A 67 -6.46 6.32 -16.92
N SER A 68 -7.51 5.99 -16.14
CA SER A 68 -7.83 4.62 -15.71
C SER A 68 -6.61 3.92 -15.12
N SER A 69 -5.98 4.57 -14.13
CA SER A 69 -4.75 4.09 -13.51
C SER A 69 -4.84 4.05 -11.99
N ILE A 70 -4.09 3.14 -11.37
CA ILE A 70 -3.85 3.08 -9.93
C ILE A 70 -2.35 3.04 -9.65
N GLU A 71 -1.94 3.59 -8.51
CA GLU A 71 -0.60 3.37 -7.95
C GLU A 71 -0.69 2.33 -6.83
N VAL A 72 0.30 1.46 -6.76
CA VAL A 72 0.44 0.43 -5.73
C VAL A 72 1.88 0.40 -5.25
N ASP A 73 2.07 0.46 -3.94
CA ASP A 73 3.38 0.46 -3.30
C ASP A 73 3.74 -0.94 -2.80
N PHE A 74 4.95 -1.38 -3.13
CA PHE A 74 5.51 -2.70 -2.80
C PHE A 74 6.73 -2.52 -1.91
N VAL A 75 6.65 -3.03 -0.69
CA VAL A 75 7.81 -3.13 0.20
C VAL A 75 8.82 -4.09 -0.41
N ARG A 76 10.00 -3.56 -0.71
CA ARG A 76 11.14 -4.35 -1.22
C ARG A 76 11.79 -5.04 -0.03
N HIS A 77 11.99 -6.33 -0.17
CA HIS A 77 12.70 -7.13 0.84
C HIS A 77 13.36 -8.31 0.14
N ILE A 78 14.59 -8.64 0.56
CA ILE A 78 15.30 -9.80 0.05
C ILE A 78 14.80 -11.02 0.83
N THR A 79 14.05 -11.90 0.18
CA THR A 79 13.59 -13.16 0.78
C THR A 79 14.54 -14.29 0.40
N GLU A 80 15.03 -15.06 1.37
CA GLU A 80 15.64 -16.36 1.08
C GLU A 80 14.60 -17.36 0.56
N ASP A 81 13.35 -17.25 1.04
CA ASP A 81 12.22 -18.03 0.54
C ASP A 81 11.56 -17.38 -0.68
N LEU A 82 11.79 -17.98 -1.85
CA LEU A 82 11.19 -17.55 -3.10
C LEU A 82 9.64 -17.62 -3.10
N GLN A 83 8.98 -18.36 -2.22
CA GLN A 83 7.51 -18.37 -2.15
C GLN A 83 6.93 -17.13 -1.45
N CYS A 84 7.68 -16.53 -0.52
CA CYS A 84 7.24 -15.33 0.19
C CYS A 84 7.35 -14.05 -0.66
N GLY A 85 8.25 -14.02 -1.64
CA GLY A 85 8.57 -12.81 -2.40
C GLY A 85 7.91 -12.63 -3.79
N PHE A 86 6.89 -13.40 -4.19
CA PHE A 86 6.34 -13.35 -5.57
C PHE A 86 6.04 -11.93 -6.06
N ALA A 87 5.22 -11.21 -5.32
CA ALA A 87 4.78 -9.88 -5.71
C ALA A 87 5.90 -8.82 -5.60
N ALA A 88 6.73 -8.88 -4.56
CA ALA A 88 7.88 -7.98 -4.40
C ALA A 88 8.92 -8.20 -5.52
N ARG A 89 9.23 -9.44 -5.88
CA ARG A 89 10.14 -9.76 -6.99
C ARG A 89 9.57 -9.36 -8.34
N TRP A 90 8.28 -9.60 -8.56
CA TRP A 90 7.61 -9.13 -9.77
C TRP A 90 7.71 -7.61 -9.88
N ALA A 91 7.37 -6.87 -8.82
CA ALA A 91 7.43 -5.41 -8.81
C ALA A 91 8.85 -4.87 -9.07
N ASP A 92 9.87 -5.50 -8.49
CA ASP A 92 11.28 -5.10 -8.69
C ASP A 92 11.75 -5.29 -10.14
N ASN A 93 11.13 -6.23 -10.88
CA ASN A 93 11.47 -6.54 -12.26
C ASN A 93 10.48 -5.98 -13.29
N ALA A 94 9.38 -5.36 -12.82
CA ALA A 94 8.29 -4.90 -13.66
C ALA A 94 8.74 -3.76 -14.60
N LYS A 95 8.38 -3.88 -15.88
CA LYS A 95 8.76 -2.95 -16.95
C LYS A 95 7.54 -2.51 -17.76
N ALA A 96 7.72 -1.42 -18.50
CA ALA A 96 6.75 -0.98 -19.48
C ALA A 96 6.45 -2.09 -20.49
N GLY A 97 5.16 -2.42 -20.61
CA GLY A 97 4.66 -3.51 -21.46
C GLY A 97 4.27 -4.77 -20.70
N ASP A 98 4.71 -4.93 -19.45
CA ASP A 98 4.25 -6.03 -18.61
C ASP A 98 2.75 -5.90 -18.32
N SER A 99 2.11 -7.03 -17.99
CA SER A 99 0.72 -7.08 -17.59
C SER A 99 0.54 -7.98 -16.38
N VAL A 100 -0.53 -7.75 -15.63
CA VAL A 100 -0.83 -8.50 -14.40
C VAL A 100 -2.33 -8.55 -14.18
N SER A 101 -2.82 -9.65 -13.63
CA SER A 101 -4.21 -9.78 -13.21
C SER A 101 -4.38 -9.38 -11.76
N ILE A 102 -5.43 -8.60 -11.51
CA ILE A 102 -5.83 -8.17 -10.18
C ILE A 102 -7.30 -8.51 -9.92
N MET A 103 -7.65 -8.73 -8.66
CA MET A 103 -9.04 -8.83 -8.18
C MET A 103 -9.31 -7.77 -7.13
N GLY A 104 -10.54 -7.23 -7.12
CA GLY A 104 -10.97 -6.21 -6.18
C GLY A 104 -11.56 -4.99 -6.88
N PRO A 105 -11.63 -3.82 -6.19
CA PRO A 105 -11.17 -3.61 -4.81
C PRO A 105 -12.02 -4.36 -3.77
N GLY A 106 -11.40 -4.78 -2.68
CA GLY A 106 -12.06 -5.25 -1.46
C GLY A 106 -12.18 -4.12 -0.44
N PRO A 107 -13.12 -4.25 0.53
CA PRO A 107 -13.43 -3.16 1.45
C PRO A 107 -12.29 -2.88 2.44
N ILE A 108 -12.16 -1.62 2.85
CA ILE A 108 -11.34 -1.20 4.00
C ILE A 108 -12.25 -0.90 5.20
N ALA A 109 -11.73 -1.05 6.41
CA ALA A 109 -12.45 -0.64 7.62
C ALA A 109 -12.71 0.87 7.64
N ASP A 110 -13.93 1.24 8.02
CA ASP A 110 -14.28 2.62 8.30
C ASP A 110 -13.71 3.05 9.65
N ILE A 111 -13.50 4.37 9.78
CA ILE A 111 -13.19 5.02 11.05
C ILE A 111 -14.33 5.95 11.40
N ASP A 112 -14.63 6.08 12.69
CA ASP A 112 -15.63 7.04 13.15
C ASP A 112 -15.08 8.46 12.98
N MET A 113 -15.59 9.17 11.97
CA MET A 113 -15.18 10.54 11.68
C MET A 113 -15.66 11.56 12.72
N ALA A 114 -16.54 11.17 13.64
CA ALA A 114 -16.98 11.99 14.76
C ALA A 114 -16.11 11.83 16.03
N ALA A 115 -15.05 11.03 15.97
CA ALA A 115 -14.12 10.87 17.08
C ALA A 115 -13.40 12.20 17.43
N ASP A 116 -13.19 12.44 18.73
CA ASP A 116 -12.46 13.62 19.22
C ASP A 116 -11.00 13.64 18.78
N TRP A 117 -10.42 12.45 18.55
CA TRP A 117 -9.03 12.25 18.14
C TRP A 117 -8.84 10.88 17.47
N PHE A 118 -7.73 10.72 16.77
CA PHE A 118 -7.39 9.50 16.03
C PHE A 118 -5.99 9.00 16.40
N PHE A 119 -5.82 7.67 16.36
CA PHE A 119 -4.53 7.02 16.56
C PHE A 119 -4.30 5.94 15.50
N MET A 120 -3.16 5.99 14.82
CA MET A 120 -2.82 5.04 13.76
C MET A 120 -1.39 4.56 13.90
N VAL A 121 -1.17 3.29 13.60
CA VAL A 121 0.16 2.67 13.65
C VAL A 121 0.35 1.88 12.35
N ALA A 122 1.51 2.01 11.73
CA ALA A 122 1.84 1.28 10.51
C ALA A 122 3.31 0.89 10.47
N ASP A 123 3.60 -0.23 9.83
CA ASP A 123 4.90 -0.47 9.22
C ASP A 123 4.87 -0.07 7.74
N MET A 124 5.94 -0.34 6.99
CA MET A 124 6.00 -0.06 5.56
C MET A 124 4.88 -0.70 4.74
N THR A 125 4.38 -1.88 5.15
CA THR A 125 3.33 -2.59 4.39
C THR A 125 1.96 -1.91 4.55
N ALA A 126 1.70 -1.34 5.72
CA ALA A 126 0.46 -0.61 6.02
C ALA A 126 0.54 0.90 5.68
N LEU A 127 1.74 1.44 5.44
CA LEU A 127 1.96 2.85 5.13
C LEU A 127 1.03 3.37 4.02
N PRO A 128 0.83 2.69 2.87
CA PRO A 128 -0.06 3.21 1.82
C PRO A 128 -1.51 3.37 2.29
N ALA A 129 -2.02 2.44 3.11
CA ALA A 129 -3.39 2.48 3.62
C ALA A 129 -3.54 3.56 4.69
N LEU A 130 -2.56 3.68 5.58
CA LEU A 130 -2.50 4.73 6.59
C LEU A 130 -2.46 6.12 5.94
N SER A 131 -1.61 6.33 4.92
CA SER A 131 -1.52 7.61 4.21
C SER A 131 -2.83 7.97 3.52
N ALA A 132 -3.46 7.01 2.84
CA ALA A 132 -4.78 7.22 2.22
C ALA A 132 -5.83 7.59 3.26
N LYS A 133 -5.84 6.93 4.43
CA LYS A 133 -6.81 7.21 5.49
C LYS A 133 -6.58 8.58 6.13
N ILE A 134 -5.34 8.94 6.48
CA ILE A 134 -5.01 10.24 7.07
C ILE A 134 -5.45 11.40 6.17
N LYS A 135 -5.28 11.25 4.85
CA LYS A 135 -5.70 12.26 3.86
C LYS A 135 -7.21 12.54 3.88
N THR A 136 -8.02 11.59 4.32
CA THR A 136 -9.49 11.73 4.41
C THR A 136 -9.96 12.37 5.72
N LEU A 137 -9.07 12.57 6.70
CA LEU A 137 -9.45 13.14 7.98
C LEU A 137 -9.89 14.62 7.83
N PRO A 138 -10.79 15.10 8.71
CA PRO A 138 -11.08 16.53 8.83
C PRO A 138 -9.80 17.36 8.99
N ARG A 139 -9.78 18.58 8.43
CA ARG A 139 -8.57 19.44 8.44
C ARG A 139 -8.17 19.90 9.85
N ASP A 140 -9.11 19.89 10.77
CA ASP A 140 -8.95 20.20 12.20
C ASP A 140 -8.78 18.94 13.08
N ALA A 141 -8.74 17.74 12.48
CA ALA A 141 -8.53 16.50 13.20
C ALA A 141 -7.20 16.52 13.97
N LYS A 142 -7.24 15.91 15.15
CA LYS A 142 -6.11 15.76 16.06
C LYS A 142 -5.80 14.29 16.24
N GLY A 143 -4.54 13.98 16.48
CA GLY A 143 -4.14 12.60 16.67
C GLY A 143 -2.67 12.35 16.47
N TYR A 144 -2.33 11.07 16.42
CA TYR A 144 -0.97 10.61 16.23
C TYR A 144 -0.93 9.47 15.20
N ALA A 145 0.10 9.47 14.36
CA ALA A 145 0.54 8.29 13.63
C ALA A 145 1.96 7.92 14.03
N VAL A 146 2.18 6.64 14.31
CA VAL A 146 3.51 6.08 14.54
C VAL A 146 3.83 5.10 13.43
N ILE A 147 4.88 5.38 12.67
CA ILE A 147 5.18 4.68 11.42
C ILE A 147 6.59 4.13 11.48
N LYS A 148 6.74 2.81 11.33
CA LYS A 148 8.05 2.15 11.24
C LYS A 148 8.47 1.94 9.79
N VAL A 149 9.67 2.41 9.47
CA VAL A 149 10.36 2.16 8.20
C VAL A 149 11.70 1.46 8.43
N GLN A 150 12.29 0.94 7.36
CA GLN A 150 13.58 0.26 7.44
C GLN A 150 14.73 1.25 7.64
N GLU A 151 14.81 2.30 6.83
CA GLU A 151 15.83 3.34 6.95
C GLU A 151 15.26 4.76 6.82
N SER A 152 16.02 5.78 7.25
CA SER A 152 15.58 7.18 7.19
C SER A 152 15.24 7.65 5.77
N ASN A 153 15.84 7.04 4.74
CA ASN A 153 15.55 7.34 3.33
C ASN A 153 14.20 6.75 2.86
N ASP A 154 13.53 5.94 3.67
CA ASP A 154 12.17 5.43 3.41
C ASP A 154 11.07 6.33 3.97
N ILE A 155 11.43 7.40 4.68
CA ILE A 155 10.46 8.40 5.16
C ILE A 155 9.82 9.11 3.97
N GLN A 156 8.49 9.14 3.95
CA GLN A 156 7.70 9.77 2.90
C GLN A 156 6.88 10.94 3.44
N GLU A 157 6.48 11.86 2.56
CA GLU A 157 5.54 12.91 2.92
C GLU A 157 4.13 12.33 3.13
N ILE A 158 3.46 12.76 4.19
CA ILE A 158 2.06 12.41 4.48
C ILE A 158 1.25 13.70 4.53
N GLU A 159 0.18 13.76 3.73
CA GLU A 159 -0.80 14.84 3.73
C GLU A 159 -1.67 14.78 5.01
N ALA A 160 -1.10 15.16 6.14
CA ALA A 160 -1.76 15.12 7.44
C ALA A 160 -2.45 16.46 7.79
N PRO A 161 -3.56 16.44 8.57
CA PRO A 161 -4.10 17.64 9.20
C PRO A 161 -3.05 18.35 10.08
N THR A 162 -3.12 19.68 10.21
CA THR A 162 -2.13 20.45 10.97
C THR A 162 -2.03 20.04 12.45
N GLY A 163 -3.13 19.56 13.03
CA GLY A 163 -3.19 19.06 14.41
C GLY A 163 -2.77 17.61 14.60
N PHE A 164 -2.37 16.92 13.53
CA PHE A 164 -2.06 15.50 13.52
C PHE A 164 -0.55 15.27 13.51
N LYS A 165 -0.03 14.57 14.53
CA LYS A 165 1.41 14.37 14.69
C LYS A 165 1.84 13.05 14.05
N VAL A 166 2.84 13.10 13.17
CA VAL A 166 3.41 11.91 12.54
C VAL A 166 4.81 11.68 13.10
N THR A 167 5.03 10.50 13.68
CA THR A 167 6.31 10.03 14.20
C THR A 167 6.82 8.88 13.35
N TRP A 168 8.06 9.00 12.87
CA TRP A 168 8.75 7.97 12.10
C TRP A 168 9.77 7.25 12.97
N LEU A 169 9.82 5.94 12.86
CA LEU A 169 10.73 5.03 13.57
C LEU A 169 11.59 4.29 12.55
N VAL A 170 12.85 4.02 12.92
CA VAL A 170 13.81 3.34 12.06
C VAL A 170 14.38 2.12 12.79
N GLU A 171 14.60 1.01 12.04
CA GLU A 171 15.12 -0.32 12.40
C GLU A 171 15.21 -0.75 13.89
N GLU A 172 15.91 -0.02 14.76
CA GLU A 172 16.10 -0.36 16.19
C GLU A 172 14.93 0.04 17.10
N ASP A 173 14.06 0.95 16.66
CA ASP A 173 12.96 1.42 17.49
C ASP A 173 11.82 0.40 17.54
N SER A 174 11.34 0.10 18.75
CA SER A 174 10.16 -0.74 18.94
C SER A 174 8.90 0.04 18.58
N LEU A 175 8.15 -0.49 17.60
CA LEU A 175 6.90 0.13 17.13
C LEU A 175 5.83 0.14 18.23
N SER A 176 5.74 -0.92 19.03
CA SER A 176 4.78 -1.01 20.12
C SER A 176 5.13 -0.06 21.26
N GLU A 177 6.39 -0.02 21.70
CA GLU A 177 6.81 0.86 22.80
C GLU A 177 6.69 2.34 22.42
N SER A 178 7.04 2.68 21.18
CA SER A 178 6.93 4.06 20.67
C SER A 178 5.50 4.49 20.42
N ALA A 179 4.61 3.54 20.07
CA ALA A 179 3.19 3.77 20.13
C ALA A 179 2.83 4.12 21.57
N GLU A 180 3.01 3.20 22.53
CA GLU A 180 2.62 3.37 23.95
C GLU A 180 3.14 4.65 24.63
N ALA A 181 4.27 5.19 24.18
CA ALA A 181 4.88 6.41 24.72
C ALA A 181 4.24 7.73 24.23
N GLN A 182 3.34 7.72 23.26
CA GLN A 182 2.71 8.95 22.79
C GLN A 182 1.81 9.55 23.89
N PRO A 183 1.75 10.90 24.01
CA PRO A 183 1.08 11.57 25.11
C PRO A 183 -0.45 11.66 24.94
N TRP A 184 -1.10 10.57 24.52
CA TRP A 184 -2.56 10.52 24.35
C TRP A 184 -3.32 10.57 25.68
#